data_AF-U9UJJ5-F1
#
_entry.id   AF-U9UJJ5-F1
#
_cell.length_a   1.000
_cell.length_b   1.000
_cell.length_c   1.000
_cell.angle_alpha   90.00
_cell.angle_beta   90.00
_cell.angle_gamma   90.00
#
_symmetry.space_group_name_H-M   'P 1'
#
loop_
_entity.id
_entity.type
_entity.pdbx_description
1 polymer ?
#
loop_
_entity_poly.entity_id
_entity_poly.type
_entity_poly.pdbx_seq_one_letter_code
_entity_poly.pdbx_strand_id
1 'polypeptide(L)' 'KKSKKQLSVALCTNANRSYKLPFLIIDKYANLQCFKNINIGNLPIFYQYNTKTWILAIIF' A
#
# COMPACT_ATOMS: atom_id res chain seq x y z
N LYS A 1 13.44 -20.03 -9.20
CA LYS A 1 13.31 -18.90 -8.23
C LYS A 1 12.00 -18.17 -8.55
N LYS A 2 10.91 -18.35 -7.79
CA LYS A 2 9.68 -17.56 -8.01
C LYS A 2 9.97 -16.10 -7.64
N SER A 3 9.68 -15.16 -8.53
CA SER A 3 9.78 -13.73 -8.22
C SER A 3 8.74 -13.43 -7.13
N LYS A 4 9.20 -13.22 -5.89
CA LYS A 4 8.34 -12.90 -4.75
C LYS A 4 7.97 -11.42 -4.88
N LYS A 5 6.86 -11.14 -5.58
CA LYS A 5 6.23 -9.82 -5.56
C LYS A 5 5.49 -9.71 -4.23
N GLN A 6 5.83 -8.71 -3.44
CA GLN A 6 5.30 -8.53 -2.09
C GLN A 6 4.68 -7.14 -2.01
N LEU A 7 3.41 -7.10 -1.63
CA LEU A 7 2.61 -5.89 -1.43
C LEU A 7 2.26 -5.82 0.06
N SER A 8 2.60 -4.71 0.71
CA SER A 8 2.25 -4.47 2.10
C SER A 8 1.02 -3.57 2.16
N VAL A 9 0.02 -3.96 2.97
CA VAL A 9 -1.20 -3.18 3.16
C VAL A 9 -1.38 -2.91 4.65
N ALA A 10 -1.36 -1.65 5.04
CA ALA A 10 -1.64 -1.21 6.39
C ALA A 10 -3.10 -0.76 6.48
N LEU A 11 -3.85 -1.46 7.35
CA LEU A 11 -5.23 -1.16 7.69
C LEU A 11 -5.23 -0.39 9.01
N CYS A 12 -5.78 0.82 9.00
CA CYS A 12 -5.79 1.68 10.17
C CYS A 12 -7.23 1.97 10.60
N THR A 13 -7.59 1.50 11.78
CA THR A 13 -8.92 1.69 12.37
C THR A 13 -8.79 1.84 13.89
N ASN A 14 -9.69 2.59 14.50
CA ASN A 14 -9.80 2.61 15.96
C ASN A 14 -10.38 1.29 16.50
N ALA A 15 -10.21 1.05 17.81
CA ALA A 15 -10.54 -0.24 18.44
C ALA A 15 -12.02 -0.66 18.27
N ASN A 16 -12.94 0.31 18.23
CA ASN A 16 -14.37 0.07 18.03
C ASN A 16 -14.81 0.12 16.55
N ARG A 17 -13.86 0.28 15.61
CA ARG A 17 -14.09 0.30 14.16
C ARG A 17 -14.98 1.42 13.64
N SER A 18 -15.30 2.43 14.45
CA SER A 18 -16.14 3.55 14.02
C SER A 18 -15.42 4.51 13.07
N TYR A 19 -14.09 4.64 13.22
CA TYR A 19 -13.26 5.51 12.41
C TYR A 19 -12.23 4.69 11.65
N LYS A 20 -12.31 4.75 10.32
CA LYS A 20 -11.43 4.05 9.39
C LYS A 20 -10.64 5.07 8.60
N LEU A 21 -9.32 4.95 8.64
CA LEU A 21 -8.45 5.73 7.76
C LEU A 21 -8.36 5.06 6.38
N PRO A 22 -8.08 5.82 5.31
CA PRO A 22 -7.76 5.26 4.01
C PRO A 22 -6.62 4.25 4.11
N PHE A 23 -6.69 3.16 3.35
CA PHE A 23 -5.65 2.12 3.43
C PHE A 23 -4.33 2.65 2.90
N LEU A 24 -3.23 2.33 3.59
CA LEU A 24 -1.89 2.62 3.09
C LEU A 24 -1.33 1.37 2.41
N ILE A 25 -1.06 1.49 1.12
CA ILE A 25 -0.44 0.46 0.30
C ILE A 25 1.01 0.84 0.10
N ILE A 26 1.93 -0.03 0.50
CA ILE A 26 3.37 0.15 0.35
C ILE A 26 3.93 -0.96 -0.53
N ASP A 27 4.66 -0.57 -1.58
CA ASP A 27 5.38 -1.49 -2.43
C ASP A 27 6.83 -1.06 -2.67
N LYS A 28 7.61 -1.93 -3.30
CA LYS A 28 8.93 -1.62 -3.83
C LYS A 28 8.87 -0.88 -5.18
N TYR A 29 7.88 -1.16 -6.02
CA TYR A 29 7.84 -0.64 -7.39
C TYR A 29 6.78 0.44 -7.56
N ALA A 30 7.07 1.51 -8.32
CA ALA A 30 6.10 2.57 -8.58
C ALA A 30 4.89 2.08 -9.41
N ASN A 31 5.14 1.21 -10.39
CA ASN A 31 4.13 0.67 -11.29
C ASN A 31 4.03 -0.85 -11.13
N LEU A 32 3.05 -1.29 -10.36
CA LEU A 32 2.78 -2.71 -10.19
C LEU A 32 1.89 -3.26 -11.31
N GLN A 33 2.24 -4.45 -11.76
CA GLN A 33 1.37 -5.22 -12.64
C GLN A 33 0.03 -5.61 -11.98
N CYS A 34 -0.06 -5.71 -10.65
CA CYS A 34 -1.33 -6.00 -9.99
C CYS A 34 -2.33 -4.83 -10.04
N PHE A 35 -1.85 -3.59 -10.21
CA PHE A 35 -2.69 -2.42 -10.45
C PHE A 35 -2.74 -2.01 -11.92
N LYS A 36 -2.32 -2.90 -12.83
CA LYS A 36 -2.43 -2.64 -14.27
C LYS A 36 -3.92 -2.48 -14.61
N ASN A 37 -4.24 -1.36 -15.26
CA ASN A 37 -5.61 -0.94 -15.60
C ASN A 37 -6.50 -0.58 -14.40
N ILE A 38 -5.93 -0.38 -13.21
CA ILE A 38 -6.64 0.15 -12.04
C ILE A 38 -6.22 1.60 -11.86
N ASN A 39 -7.18 2.52 -11.84
CA ASN A 39 -6.91 3.92 -11.50
C ASN A 39 -6.80 4.06 -9.98
N ILE A 40 -5.56 3.92 -9.48
CA ILE A 40 -5.23 4.07 -8.05
C ILE A 40 -5.65 5.43 -7.50
N GLY A 41 -5.59 6.50 -8.31
CA GLY A 41 -5.97 7.85 -7.88
C GLY A 41 -7.45 8.02 -7.53
N ASN A 42 -8.31 7.13 -8.04
CA ASN A 42 -9.74 7.13 -7.72
C ASN A 42 -10.09 6.22 -6.53
N LEU A 43 -9.13 5.46 -6.01
CA LEU A 43 -9.36 4.59 -4.86
C LEU A 43 -9.11 5.39 -3.58
N PRO A 44 -9.88 5.13 -2.50
CA PRO A 44 -9.67 5.77 -1.19
C PRO A 44 -8.49 5.12 -0.45
N ILE A 45 -7.32 5.14 -1.08
CA ILE A 45 -6.08 4.54 -0.59
C ILE A 45 -4.92 5.50 -0.79
N PHE A 46 -3.97 5.47 0.13
CA PHE A 46 -2.68 6.10 -0.03
C PHE A 46 -1.70 5.07 -0.60
N TYR A 47 -1.15 5.35 -1.78
CA TYR A 47 -0.14 4.50 -2.38
C TYR A 47 1.25 5.12 -2.20
N GLN A 48 2.17 4.35 -1.64
CA GLN A 48 3.57 4.73 -1.50
C GLN A 48 4.46 3.62 -2.06
N TYR A 49 5.58 4.01 -2.67
CA TYR A 49 6.58 3.05 -3.15
C TYR A 49 7.98 3.46 -2.71
N ASN A 50 8.81 2.47 -2.41
CA ASN A 50 10.20 2.68 -2.11
C ASN A 50 11.06 1.58 -2.76
N THR A 51 11.82 1.95 -3.77
CA THR A 51 12.66 1.02 -4.53
C THR A 51 13.80 0.42 -3.72
N LYS A 52 14.18 1.06 -2.60
CA LYS A 52 15.30 0.67 -1.74
C LYS A 52 14.86 -0.23 -0.59
N THR A 53 13.75 0.07 0.08
CA THR A 53 13.29 -0.68 1.26
C THR A 53 11.79 -0.98 1.20
N TRP A 54 11.39 -2.12 1.79
CA TRP A 54 10.02 -2.62 1.76
C TRP A 54 9.07 -1.96 2.77
N ILE A 55 9.64 -1.27 3.76
CA ILE A 55 8.94 -0.50 4.78
C ILE A 55 9.51 0.91 4.71
N LEU A 56 8.64 1.91 4.71
CA LEU A 56 9.01 3.28 5.02
C LEU A 56 9.05 3.40 6.54
N ALA A 57 10.16 3.89 7.11
CA ALA A 57 10.30 4.07 8.55
C ALA A 57 9.26 5.03 9.16
N ILE A 58 8.53 5.75 8.31
CA ILE A 58 7.41 6.60 8.66
C ILE A 58 6.13 5.86 8.30
N ILE A 59 5.64 5.05 9.24
CA ILE A 59 4.25 4.57 9.27
C ILE A 59 3.76 5.03 10.64
N PHE A 60 2.86 6.03 10.60
CA PHE A 60 2.17 6.76 11.68
C PHE A 60 2.55 6.44 13.13
#